data_AF-A0A3P7NUW7-F1
#
_entry.id   AF-A0A3P7NUW7-F1
#
_cell.length_a   1.000
_cell.length_b   1.000
_cell.length_c   1.000
_cell.angle_alpha   90.00
_cell.angle_beta   90.00
_cell.angle_gamma   90.00
#
_symmetry.space_group_name_H-M   'P 1'
#
loop_
_entity.id
_entity.type
_entity.pdbx_description
1 polymer ?
#
loop_
_entity_poly.entity_id
_entity_poly.type
_entity_poly.pdbx_seq_one_letter_code
_entity_poly.pdbx_strand_id
1 'polypeptide(L)'
;MRWRQRPSLANRRLAATSAVVKVDDALKGGEEKALIAVFGGCYKAGTTWNYLAACEVFEVRQNSRWHKLPDLRRKRAGLTAVSIPGDNRVFLFGGEDDAAKIATVEFCFLRA
;
A
#
# COMPACT_ATOMS: atom_id res chain seq x y z
N MET A 1 14.95 8.00 -21.27
CA MET A 1 14.42 7.80 -19.90
C MET A 1 15.58 7.88 -18.90
N ARG A 2 15.36 8.39 -17.68
CA ARG A 2 16.38 8.46 -16.63
C ARG A 2 15.78 8.05 -15.29
N TRP A 3 16.47 7.18 -14.56
CA TRP A 3 16.07 6.79 -13.21
C TRP A 3 16.34 7.92 -12.22
N ARG A 4 15.44 8.11 -11.25
CA ARG A 4 15.60 9.05 -10.13
C ARG A 4 15.21 8.35 -8.84
N GLN A 5 16.07 8.47 -7.83
CA GLN A 5 15.77 7.93 -6.51
C GLN A 5 14.73 8.79 -5.80
N ARG A 6 13.84 8.14 -5.03
CA ARG A 6 12.84 8.77 -4.16
C ARG A 6 13.08 8.30 -2.71
N PRO A 7 12.46 8.94 -1.70
CA PRO A 7 12.57 8.48 -0.32
C PRO A 7 12.26 6.98 -0.20
N SER A 8 13.03 6.28 0.64
CA SER A 8 12.84 4.85 0.90
C SER A 8 11.55 4.60 1.69
N LEU A 9 10.94 3.42 1.47
CA LEU A 9 9.90 2.89 2.36
C LEU A 9 10.45 2.76 3.79
N ALA A 10 9.59 2.96 4.79
CA ALA A 10 9.93 2.74 6.19
C ALA A 10 10.18 1.25 6.47
N ASN A 11 9.47 0.35 5.77
CA ASN A 11 9.66 -1.09 5.88
C ASN A 11 10.21 -1.67 4.59
N ARG A 12 11.39 -2.26 4.66
CA ARG A 12 11.93 -3.13 3.60
C ARG A 12 10.96 -4.29 3.36
N ARG A 13 10.70 -4.62 2.10
CA ARG A 13 9.71 -5.62 1.71
C ARG A 13 9.95 -6.14 0.30
N LEU A 14 9.59 -7.39 0.06
CA LEU A 14 9.33 -8.01 -1.24
C LEU A 14 7.87 -8.51 -1.28
N ALA A 15 7.38 -8.88 -2.46
CA ALA A 15 6.02 -9.43 -2.62
C ALA A 15 4.92 -8.57 -1.98
N ALA A 16 5.18 -7.26 -1.86
CA ALA A 16 4.18 -6.28 -1.53
C ALA A 16 3.32 -6.01 -2.76
N THR A 17 2.12 -5.50 -2.54
CA THR A 17 1.26 -5.02 -3.62
C THR A 17 1.14 -3.51 -3.57
N SER A 18 0.71 -2.89 -4.67
CA SER A 18 0.49 -1.45 -4.72
C SER A 18 -0.75 -1.11 -5.55
N ALA A 19 -1.34 0.04 -5.22
CA ALA A 19 -2.43 0.64 -5.99
C ALA A 19 -2.26 2.15 -6.05
N VAL A 20 -2.72 2.75 -7.15
CA VAL A 20 -2.82 4.21 -7.28
C VAL A 20 -4.24 4.62 -6.99
N VAL A 21 -4.43 5.63 -6.14
CA VAL A 21 -5.74 6.23 -5.87
C VAL A 21 -5.65 7.72 -6.15
N LYS A 22 -6.55 8.21 -6.99
CA LYS A 22 -6.81 9.63 -7.16
C LYS A 22 -7.90 9.99 -6.17
N VAL A 23 -7.55 10.80 -5.19
CA VAL A 23 -8.48 11.23 -4.14
C VAL A 23 -8.89 12.66 -4.47
N ASP A 24 -10.18 12.83 -4.70
CA ASP A 24 -10.78 14.14 -4.86
C ASP A 24 -11.00 14.77 -3.49
N ASP A 25 -10.47 15.97 -3.27
CA ASP A 25 -10.84 16.81 -2.13
C ASP A 25 -12.00 17.74 -2.52
N ALA A 26 -12.99 17.19 -3.24
CA ALA A 26 -14.10 17.93 -3.83
C ALA A 26 -14.94 18.68 -2.77
N LEU A 27 -14.96 18.19 -1.52
CA LEU A 27 -15.62 18.85 -0.39
C LEU A 27 -14.87 20.09 0.12
N LYS A 28 -13.61 20.31 -0.28
CA LYS A 28 -12.78 21.46 0.13
C LYS A 28 -12.29 22.33 -1.03
N GLY A 29 -12.76 22.06 -2.26
CA GLY A 29 -12.27 22.75 -3.46
C GLY A 29 -10.77 22.53 -3.71
N GLY A 30 -10.19 21.46 -3.16
CA GLY A 30 -8.77 21.13 -3.29
C GLY A 30 -8.47 20.38 -4.60
N GLU A 31 -7.24 20.52 -5.09
CA GLU A 31 -6.75 19.77 -6.26
C GLU A 31 -6.77 18.25 -6.03
N GLU A 32 -7.09 17.47 -7.07
CA GLU A 32 -6.96 16.01 -7.09
C GLU A 32 -5.56 15.59 -6.62
N LYS A 33 -5.50 14.69 -5.63
CA LYS A 33 -4.23 14.12 -5.15
C LYS A 33 -4.06 12.70 -5.64
N ALA A 34 -2.96 12.41 -6.32
CA ALA A 34 -2.56 11.05 -6.62
C ALA A 34 -1.75 10.47 -5.44
N LEU A 35 -2.22 9.34 -4.92
CA LEU A 35 -1.60 8.57 -3.86
C LEU A 35 -1.13 7.21 -4.41
N ILE A 36 0.08 6.79 -4.06
CA ILE A 36 0.58 5.43 -4.29
C ILE A 36 0.57 4.72 -2.94
N ALA A 37 -0.31 3.75 -2.77
CA ALA A 37 -0.36 2.94 -1.56
C ALA A 37 0.33 1.60 -1.77
N VAL A 38 1.07 1.14 -0.75
CA VAL A 38 1.84 -0.10 -0.73
C VAL A 38 1.43 -0.90 0.50
N PHE A 39 1.09 -2.18 0.30
CA PHE A 39 0.49 -3.02 1.32
C PHE A 39 1.26 -4.32 1.50
N GLY A 40 1.45 -4.72 2.77
CA GLY A 40 1.99 -6.01 3.15
C GLY A 40 3.36 -6.30 2.54
N GLY A 41 3.56 -7.54 2.14
CA GLY A 41 4.84 -8.08 1.69
C GLY A 41 5.59 -8.78 2.82
N CYS A 42 6.81 -9.21 2.53
CA CYS A 42 7.65 -9.89 3.50
C CYS A 42 9.12 -9.49 3.36
N TYR A 43 9.92 -9.76 4.37
CA TYR A 43 11.36 -9.62 4.29
C TYR A 43 12.06 -10.77 5.02
N LYS A 44 13.30 -11.05 4.62
CA LYS A 44 14.10 -12.08 5.25
C LYS A 44 14.95 -11.48 6.37
N ALA A 45 14.95 -12.13 7.54
CA ALA A 45 15.87 -11.84 8.64
C ALA A 45 16.59 -13.15 9.00
N GLY A 46 17.88 -13.25 8.66
CA GLY A 46 18.62 -14.51 8.75
C GLY A 46 18.01 -15.56 7.82
N THR A 47 17.55 -16.68 8.39
CA THR A 47 16.88 -17.76 7.66
C THR A 47 15.35 -17.63 7.65
N THR A 48 14.78 -16.70 8.42
CA THR A 48 13.33 -16.59 8.64
C THR A 48 12.68 -15.53 7.75
N TRP A 49 11.55 -15.90 7.14
CA TRP A 49 10.67 -14.96 6.45
C TRP A 49 9.73 -14.27 7.44
N ASN A 50 9.63 -12.94 7.35
CA ASN A 50 8.76 -12.12 8.19
C ASN A 50 7.73 -11.44 7.31
N TYR A 51 6.46 -11.83 7.43
CA TYR A 51 5.34 -11.16 6.77
C TYR A 51 5.00 -9.84 7.45
N LEU A 52 4.57 -8.86 6.66
CA LEU A 52 4.22 -7.53 7.13
C LEU A 52 2.71 -7.32 7.08
N ALA A 53 2.18 -6.68 8.12
CA ALA A 53 0.89 -6.00 8.07
C ALA A 53 1.04 -4.51 7.67
N ALA A 54 2.28 -4.03 7.53
CA ALA A 54 2.58 -2.63 7.33
C ALA A 54 2.02 -2.09 6.02
N CYS A 55 1.34 -0.95 6.10
CA CYS A 55 0.80 -0.22 4.97
C CYS A 55 1.42 1.18 4.91
N GLU A 56 1.84 1.61 3.73
CA GLU A 56 2.47 2.90 3.50
C GLU A 56 1.85 3.60 2.30
N VAL A 57 1.75 4.92 2.33
CA VAL A 57 1.25 5.73 1.22
C VAL A 57 2.21 6.85 0.87
N PHE A 58 2.36 7.09 -0.43
CA PHE A 58 3.16 8.16 -0.99
C PHE A 58 2.25 9.12 -1.74
N GLU A 59 2.15 10.36 -1.26
CA GLU A 59 1.50 11.44 -2.02
C GLU A 59 2.40 11.82 -3.19
N VAL A 60 1.89 12.06 -4.39
CA VAL A 60 2.72 12.40 -5.57
C VAL A 60 2.73 13.92 -5.81
N ARG A 61 3.56 14.64 -5.04
CA ARG A 61 3.83 16.08 -5.12
C ARG A 61 5.35 16.35 -4.99
N GLN A 62 5.77 17.61 -5.08
CA GLN A 62 7.21 17.96 -5.11
C GLN A 62 7.96 17.60 -3.81
N ASN A 63 7.33 17.76 -2.63
CA ASN A 63 7.93 17.48 -1.30
C ASN A 63 7.45 16.16 -0.67
N SER A 64 7.13 15.18 -1.49
CA SER A 64 6.51 13.93 -1.05
C SER A 64 7.38 13.05 -0.17
N ARG A 65 6.76 12.55 0.91
CA ARG A 65 7.30 11.54 1.81
C ARG A 65 6.34 10.35 1.88
N TRP A 66 6.85 9.23 2.40
CA TRP A 66 6.00 8.11 2.79
C TRP A 66 5.29 8.43 4.10
N HIS A 67 4.05 8.00 4.20
CA HIS A 67 3.22 8.10 5.40
C HIS A 67 2.77 6.69 5.80
N LYS A 68 2.73 6.43 7.11
CA LYS A 68 2.17 5.18 7.63
C LYS A 68 0.64 5.21 7.51
N LEU A 69 0.07 4.12 6.99
CA LEU A 69 -1.36 3.84 7.04
C LEU A 69 -1.66 2.87 8.19
N PRO A 70 -2.95 2.72 8.58
CA PRO A 70 -3.36 1.60 9.42
C PRO A 70 -2.88 0.26 8.85
N ASP A 71 -2.44 -0.63 9.73
CA ASP A 71 -1.92 -1.93 9.35
C ASP A 71 -3.05 -2.86 8.85
N LEU A 72 -2.71 -3.84 8.02
CA LEU A 72 -3.62 -4.92 7.61
C LEU A 72 -4.08 -5.70 8.85
N ARG A 73 -5.30 -6.28 8.80
CA ARG A 73 -5.78 -7.11 9.91
C ARG A 73 -4.91 -8.36 10.13
N ARG A 74 -4.30 -8.85 9.06
CA ARG A 74 -3.38 -9.98 9.05
C ARG A 74 -2.15 -9.61 8.23
N LYS A 75 -0.96 -9.90 8.77
CA LYS A 75 0.29 -9.80 8.01
C LYS A 75 0.25 -10.77 6.84
N ARG A 76 0.61 -10.31 5.64
CA ARG A 76 0.58 -11.15 4.44
C ARG A 76 1.44 -10.62 3.30
N ALA A 77 1.89 -11.51 2.44
CA ALA A 77 2.62 -11.20 1.20
C ALA A 77 1.95 -11.85 -0.01
N GLY A 78 2.36 -11.46 -1.22
CA GLY A 78 1.84 -12.05 -2.47
C GLY A 78 0.37 -11.77 -2.74
N LEU A 79 -0.18 -10.72 -2.12
CA LEU A 79 -1.55 -10.27 -2.29
C LEU A 79 -1.72 -9.39 -3.55
N THR A 80 -2.98 -9.12 -3.93
CA THR A 80 -3.33 -8.21 -5.03
C THR A 80 -4.09 -7.00 -4.52
N ALA A 81 -3.73 -5.80 -4.98
CA ALA A 81 -4.47 -4.56 -4.73
C ALA A 81 -5.17 -4.05 -5.98
N VAL A 82 -6.41 -3.58 -5.83
CA VAL A 82 -7.19 -2.94 -6.89
C VAL A 82 -7.88 -1.70 -6.35
N SER A 83 -7.80 -0.59 -7.07
CA SER A 83 -8.56 0.63 -6.81
C SER A 83 -9.54 0.88 -7.95
N ILE A 84 -10.71 1.42 -7.59
CA ILE A 84 -11.72 1.86 -8.56
C ILE A 84 -11.62 3.39 -8.65
N PRO A 85 -11.47 3.98 -9.86
CA PRO A 85 -11.47 5.43 -10.03
C PRO A 85 -12.73 6.07 -9.41
N GLY A 86 -12.55 7.13 -8.62
CA GLY A 86 -13.64 7.85 -7.94
C GLY A 86 -14.19 7.19 -6.66
N ASP A 87 -13.75 5.98 -6.30
CA ASP A 87 -14.29 5.25 -5.13
C ASP A 87 -13.44 5.44 -3.86
N ASN A 88 -12.24 6.00 -3.98
CA ASN A 88 -11.27 6.22 -2.89
C ASN A 88 -10.91 4.97 -2.05
N ARG A 89 -11.36 3.79 -2.48
CA ARG A 89 -11.10 2.50 -1.83
C ARG A 89 -10.00 1.74 -2.55
N VAL A 90 -9.21 1.03 -1.76
CA VAL A 90 -8.30 -0.02 -2.25
C VAL A 90 -8.76 -1.35 -1.69
N PHE A 91 -9.08 -2.28 -2.58
CA PHE A 91 -9.42 -3.66 -2.25
C PHE A 91 -8.18 -4.54 -2.31
N LEU A 92 -8.04 -5.43 -1.33
CA LEU A 92 -6.88 -6.29 -1.14
C LEU A 92 -7.32 -7.76 -1.08
N PHE A 93 -6.82 -8.56 -2.01
CA PHE A 93 -7.25 -9.93 -2.23
C PHE A 93 -6.15 -10.94 -1.87
N GLY A 94 -6.53 -11.92 -1.06
CA GLY A 94 -5.75 -13.13 -0.80
C GLY A 94 -4.35 -12.88 -0.24
N GLY A 95 -3.36 -13.58 -0.79
CA GLY A 95 -1.97 -13.59 -0.32
C GLY A 95 -1.65 -14.81 0.54
N GLU A 96 -0.56 -14.76 1.29
CA GLU A 96 -0.14 -15.80 2.22
C GLU A 96 0.40 -15.18 3.51
N ASP A 97 0.22 -15.89 4.62
CA ASP A 97 0.87 -15.60 5.91
C ASP A 97 1.72 -16.79 6.38
N ASP A 98 2.12 -16.80 7.65
CA ASP A 98 2.92 -17.90 8.21
C ASP A 98 2.21 -19.26 8.21
N ALA A 99 0.88 -19.27 8.13
CA ALA A 99 0.08 -20.48 8.29
C ALA A 99 -0.37 -21.06 6.94
N ALA A 100 -0.88 -20.21 6.04
CA ALA A 100 -1.48 -20.69 4.79
C ALA A 100 -1.61 -19.61 3.72
N LYS A 101 -1.99 -20.07 2.52
CA LYS A 101 -2.62 -19.20 1.52
C LYS A 101 -3.96 -18.71 2.04
N ILE A 102 -4.25 -17.44 1.83
CA ILE A 102 -5.42 -16.75 2.35
C ILE A 102 -6.36 -16.43 1.17
N ALA A 103 -7.67 -16.57 1.38
CA ALA A 103 -8.70 -16.19 0.41
C ALA A 103 -9.50 -14.94 0.83
N THR A 104 -9.15 -14.30 1.95
CA THR A 104 -9.89 -13.15 2.48
C THR A 104 -9.69 -11.90 1.62
N VAL A 105 -10.76 -11.12 1.53
CA VAL A 105 -10.77 -9.78 0.94
C VAL A 105 -10.97 -8.76 2.04
N GLU A 106 -10.19 -7.69 2.01
CA GLU A 106 -10.41 -6.50 2.85
C GLU A 106 -10.26 -5.24 2.00
N PHE A 107 -10.77 -4.11 2.48
CA PHE A 107 -10.57 -2.83 1.82
C PHE A 107 -10.21 -1.75 2.83
N CYS A 108 -9.49 -0.73 2.38
CA CYS A 108 -9.29 0.51 3.11
C CYS A 108 -9.80 1.70 2.29
N PHE A 109 -10.19 2.77 2.99
CA PHE A 109 -10.57 4.04 2.38
C PHE A 109 -9.42 5.03 2.55
N LEU A 110 -8.93 5.60 1.44
CA LEU A 110 -7.88 6.61 1.45
C LEU A 110 -8.51 8.01 1.37
N ARG A 111 -8.06 8.90 2.26
CA ARG A 111 -8.47 10.32 2.29
C ARG A 111 -7.24 11.21 2.13
N ALA A 112 -7.46 12.35 1.50
CA ALA A 112 -6.50 13.43 1.29
C ALA A 112 -6.24 14.26 2.56
#